data_AF-A0A818C5Y8-F1
#
_entry.id   AF-A0A818C5Y8-F1
#
_cell.length_a   1.000
_cell.length_b   1.000
_cell.length_c   1.000
_cell.angle_alpha   90.00
_cell.angle_beta   90.00
_cell.angle_gamma   90.00
#
_symmetry.space_group_name_H-M   'P 1'
#
loop_
_entity.id
_entity.type
_entity.pdbx_description
1 polymer ?
#
loop_
_entity_poly.entity_id
_entity_poly.type
_entity_poly.pdbx_seq_one_letter_code
_entity_poly.pdbx_strand_id
1 'polypeptide(L)'
;YKSEVSTFINKYILCVFTGRTGAIYSRKTDAINAFHALFLDKTGNEWSKRGNFQKLPNKHYPLEIDYGQHADNEKMQKLLESANLDIRSKLPNAVQDLVKMIFNVETMKQAFLLFEIDLTKMPLGKLSKNQLDKAYEILTELQILVTSGANA
;
A
#
# COMPACT_ATOMS: atom_id res chain seq x y z
N TYR A 1 -6.38 0.73 4.74
CA TYR A 1 -7.50 -0.16 5.10
C TYR A 1 -8.44 -0.26 3.92
N LYS A 2 -8.33 -1.30 3.10
CA LYS A 2 -9.25 -1.54 2.00
C LYS A 2 -10.08 -2.76 2.36
N SER A 3 -11.33 -2.55 2.73
CA SER A 3 -12.34 -3.60 2.79
C SER A 3 -13.11 -3.55 1.48
N GLU A 4 -12.93 -4.56 0.65
CA GLU A 4 -13.71 -4.70 -0.57
C GLU A 4 -14.85 -5.67 -0.30
N VAL A 5 -16.07 -5.26 -0.67
CA VAL A 5 -17.23 -6.14 -0.69
C VAL A 5 -17.25 -6.80 -2.06
N SER A 6 -16.70 -8.00 -2.16
CA SER A 6 -16.71 -8.79 -3.40
C SER A 6 -17.89 -9.77 -3.40
N THR A 7 -18.52 -9.92 -4.56
CA THR A 7 -19.68 -10.81 -4.75
C THR A 7 -19.18 -12.13 -5.30
N PHE A 8 -19.29 -13.21 -4.51
CA PHE A 8 -19.17 -14.57 -5.01
C PHE A 8 -20.40 -15.33 -4.53
N ILE A 9 -21.30 -15.72 -5.45
CA ILE A 9 -22.46 -16.58 -5.17
C ILE A 9 -23.44 -15.98 -4.13
N ASN A 10 -24.07 -14.83 -4.44
CA ASN A 10 -25.09 -14.17 -3.59
C ASN A 10 -24.72 -13.98 -2.11
N LYS A 11 -23.42 -13.94 -1.79
CA LYS A 11 -22.88 -13.74 -0.45
C LYS A 11 -21.88 -12.59 -0.50
N TYR A 12 -21.97 -11.70 0.49
CA TYR A 12 -21.09 -10.54 0.66
C TYR A 12 -20.03 -10.87 1.71
N ILE A 13 -18.76 -10.83 1.32
CA ILE A 13 -17.65 -11.15 2.24
C ILE A 13 -16.98 -9.86 2.68
N LEU A 14 -16.84 -9.66 3.98
CA LEU A 14 -16.06 -8.56 4.54
C LEU A 14 -14.62 -9.01 4.76
N CYS A 15 -13.72 -8.75 3.81
CA CYS A 15 -12.30 -9.08 3.98
C CYS A 15 -11.64 -8.11 4.98
N VAL A 16 -11.26 -8.62 6.15
CA VAL A 16 -10.52 -7.87 7.17
C VAL A 16 -9.08 -8.34 7.19
N PHE A 17 -8.14 -7.45 6.86
CA PHE A 17 -6.70 -7.78 6.77
C PHE A 17 -6.02 -8.06 8.13
N THR A 18 -6.78 -8.09 9.24
CA THR A 18 -6.26 -8.36 10.60
C THR A 18 -6.19 -9.87 10.92
N GLY A 19 -6.00 -10.73 9.91
CA GLY A 19 -5.77 -12.16 10.10
C GLY A 19 -6.98 -12.98 10.56
N ARG A 20 -8.21 -12.44 10.54
CA ARG A 20 -9.44 -13.22 10.78
C ARG A 20 -10.26 -13.29 9.50
N THR A 21 -10.59 -14.51 9.10
CA THR A 21 -11.47 -14.81 7.96
C THR A 21 -12.75 -13.99 8.07
N GLY A 22 -13.02 -13.22 7.02
CA GLY A 22 -14.13 -12.29 6.94
C GLY A 22 -15.48 -12.96 7.20
N ALA A 23 -16.28 -12.37 8.08
CA ALA A 23 -17.65 -12.79 8.26
C ALA A 23 -18.40 -12.70 6.93
N ILE A 24 -19.20 -13.72 6.63
CA ILE A 24 -20.01 -13.80 5.43
C ILE A 24 -21.39 -13.24 5.76
N TYR A 25 -21.82 -12.25 4.98
CA TYR A 25 -23.10 -11.59 5.14
C TYR A 25 -24.03 -11.94 3.97
N SER A 26 -25.29 -12.19 4.29
CA SER A 26 -26.32 -12.50 3.29
C SER A 26 -26.84 -11.24 2.57
N ARG A 27 -26.69 -10.05 3.18
CA ARG A 27 -27.16 -8.77 2.64
C ARG A 27 -26.04 -7.73 2.59
N LYS A 28 -26.07 -6.90 1.55
CA LYS A 28 -25.10 -5.81 1.34
C LYS A 28 -25.10 -4.80 2.49
N THR A 29 -26.29 -4.45 2.97
CA THR A 29 -26.49 -3.51 4.08
C THR A 29 -25.78 -3.96 5.34
N ASP A 30 -25.87 -5.26 5.64
CA ASP A 30 -25.33 -5.84 6.87
C ASP A 30 -23.80 -5.85 6.81
N ALA A 31 -23.23 -6.14 5.64
CA ALA A 31 -21.79 -6.03 5.41
C ALA A 31 -21.27 -4.59 5.57
N ILE A 32 -22.00 -3.61 5.05
CA ILE A 32 -21.63 -2.18 5.18
C ILE A 32 -21.69 -1.73 6.64
N ASN A 33 -22.76 -2.09 7.36
CA ASN A 33 -22.91 -1.73 8.76
C ASN A 33 -21.83 -2.38 9.63
N ALA A 34 -21.52 -3.65 9.39
CA ALA A 34 -20.43 -4.34 10.07
C ALA A 34 -19.07 -3.68 9.78
N PHE A 35 -18.85 -3.23 8.54
CA PHE A 35 -17.65 -2.48 8.20
C PHE A 35 -17.56 -1.14 8.94
N HIS A 36 -18.63 -0.34 8.97
CA HIS A 36 -18.65 0.92 9.70
C HIS A 36 -18.38 0.71 11.20
N ALA A 37 -18.99 -0.32 11.80
CA ALA A 37 -18.75 -0.67 13.20
C ALA A 37 -17.28 -1.07 13.45
N LEU A 38 -16.71 -1.89 12.57
CA LEU A 38 -15.31 -2.29 12.67
C LEU A 38 -14.35 -1.11 12.48
N PHE A 39 -14.64 -0.23 11.52
CA PHE A 39 -13.84 0.98 11.29
C PHE A 39 -13.88 1.88 12.52
N LEU A 40 -15.05 2.09 13.12
CA LEU A 40 -15.21 2.86 14.34
C LEU A 40 -14.48 2.21 15.52
N ASP A 41 -14.55 0.89 15.69
CA ASP A 41 -13.82 0.17 16.75
C ASP A 41 -12.30 0.35 16.60
N LYS A 42 -11.78 0.20 15.37
CA LYS A 42 -10.33 0.24 15.11
C LYS A 42 -9.76 1.64 15.09
N THR A 43 -10.50 2.62 14.59
CA THR A 43 -9.98 3.99 14.38
C THR A 43 -10.53 5.01 15.36
N GLY A 44 -11.66 4.72 16.02
CA GLY A 44 -12.42 5.66 16.84
C GLY A 44 -13.09 6.79 16.06
N ASN A 45 -13.08 6.74 14.72
CA ASN A 45 -13.69 7.73 13.85
C ASN A 45 -14.85 7.11 13.06
N GLU A 46 -15.90 7.89 12.79
CA GLU A 46 -16.98 7.45 11.91
C GLU A 46 -16.51 7.39 10.45
N TRP A 47 -16.90 6.34 9.72
CA TRP A 47 -16.55 6.20 8.31
C TRP A 47 -17.01 7.38 7.44
N SER A 48 -18.17 7.97 7.76
CA SER A 48 -18.72 9.15 7.08
C SER A 48 -17.81 10.39 7.17
N LYS A 49 -16.97 10.48 8.22
CA LYS A 49 -16.10 11.63 8.49
C LYS A 49 -14.63 11.39 8.12
N ARG A 50 -14.35 10.44 7.21
CA ARG A 50 -12.98 10.07 6.80
C ARG A 50 -12.10 11.23 6.32
N GLY A 51 -12.68 12.33 5.86
CA GLY A 51 -11.93 13.52 5.42
C GLY A 51 -11.27 14.29 6.57
N ASN A 52 -11.86 14.27 7.78
CA ASN A 52 -11.34 14.94 8.97
C ASN A 52 -10.88 13.90 9.99
N PHE A 53 -10.02 12.98 9.56
CA PHE A 53 -9.58 11.88 10.39
C PHE A 53 -8.68 12.37 11.54
N GLN A 54 -9.09 12.13 12.79
CA GLN A 54 -8.28 12.44 13.96
C GLN A 54 -7.60 11.18 14.50
N LYS A 55 -6.28 11.22 14.61
CA LYS A 55 -5.51 10.14 15.25
C LYS A 55 -5.82 10.11 16.75
N LEU A 56 -6.37 9.00 17.23
CA LEU A 56 -6.59 8.74 18.65
C LEU A 56 -5.50 7.83 19.24
N PRO A 57 -5.13 8.03 20.52
CA PRO A 57 -4.20 7.13 21.23
C PRO A 57 -4.69 5.68 21.18
N ASN A 58 -3.78 4.72 20.98
CA ASN A 58 -4.07 3.28 20.89
C ASN A 58 -5.08 2.85 19.80
N LYS A 59 -5.46 3.76 18.88
CA LYS A 59 -6.32 3.45 17.73
C LYS A 59 -5.52 3.46 16.44
N HIS A 60 -6.00 2.76 15.42
CA HIS A 60 -5.34 2.66 14.12
C HIS A 60 -5.52 3.94 13.29
N TYR A 61 -4.54 4.19 12.42
CA TYR A 61 -4.61 5.26 11.42
C TYR A 61 -4.74 4.66 10.01
N PRO A 62 -5.64 5.17 9.16
CA PRO A 62 -5.80 4.67 7.82
C PRO A 62 -4.64 5.11 6.93
N LEU A 63 -3.86 4.13 6.47
CA LEU A 63 -2.95 4.32 5.35
C LEU A 63 -3.67 3.97 4.04
N GLU A 64 -3.61 4.92 3.12
CA GLU A 64 -4.00 4.76 1.71
C GLU A 64 -2.83 4.11 0.97
N ILE A 65 -2.98 2.84 0.61
CA ILE A 65 -1.98 2.09 -0.16
C ILE A 65 -2.76 1.42 -1.28
N ASP A 66 -2.39 1.69 -2.53
CA ASP A 66 -3.07 1.10 -3.69
C ASP A 66 -2.51 -0.29 -3.99
N TYR A 67 -3.12 -1.34 -3.45
CA TYR A 67 -2.68 -2.72 -3.70
C TYR A 67 -3.07 -3.26 -5.08
N GLY A 68 -3.89 -2.54 -5.88
CA GLY A 68 -4.59 -3.09 -7.05
C GLY A 68 -3.76 -3.45 -8.29
N GLN A 69 -2.57 -2.86 -8.46
CA GLN A 69 -1.88 -2.92 -9.77
C GLN A 69 -0.80 -4.02 -9.93
N HIS A 70 -0.68 -4.99 -9.01
CA HIS A 70 0.25 -6.11 -9.27
C HIS A 70 -0.30 -7.09 -10.32
N ALA A 71 -1.62 -7.13 -10.51
CA ALA A 71 -2.24 -7.97 -11.52
C ALA A 71 -1.79 -7.59 -12.94
N ASP A 72 -1.47 -6.32 -13.21
CA ASP A 72 -1.13 -5.87 -14.56
C ASP A 72 0.34 -6.13 -14.90
N ASN A 73 1.25 -6.04 -13.92
CA ASN A 73 2.65 -6.45 -14.10
C ASN A 73 2.78 -7.98 -14.26
N GLU A 74 2.06 -8.78 -13.46
CA GLU A 74 2.06 -10.24 -13.64
C GLU A 74 1.41 -10.66 -14.97
N LYS A 75 0.36 -9.96 -15.42
CA LYS A 75 -0.22 -10.18 -16.75
C LYS A 75 0.75 -9.81 -17.87
N MET A 76 1.45 -8.68 -17.76
CA MET A 76 2.48 -8.29 -18.73
C MET A 76 3.63 -9.30 -18.77
N GLN A 77 4.08 -9.80 -17.62
CA GLN A 77 5.15 -10.79 -17.53
C GLN A 77 4.71 -12.14 -18.10
N LYS A 78 3.50 -12.60 -17.79
CA LYS A 78 2.90 -13.80 -18.40
C LYS A 78 2.60 -13.63 -19.89
N LEU A 79 2.25 -12.44 -20.36
CA LEU A 79 2.10 -12.13 -21.79
C LEU A 79 3.45 -12.17 -22.51
N LEU A 80 4.52 -11.68 -21.88
CA LEU A 80 5.88 -11.77 -22.43
C LEU A 80 6.39 -13.21 -22.48
N GLU A 81 6.13 -14.01 -21.44
CA GLU A 81 6.48 -15.44 -21.38
C GLU A 81 5.65 -16.30 -22.35
N SER A 82 4.35 -16.03 -22.48
CA SER A 82 3.46 -16.81 -23.37
C SER A 82 3.56 -16.43 -24.84
N ALA A 83 3.97 -15.19 -25.14
CA ALA A 83 4.03 -14.73 -26.53
C ALA A 83 5.33 -15.14 -27.25
N ASN A 84 6.33 -15.73 -26.56
CA ASN A 84 7.62 -16.12 -27.16
C ASN A 84 8.19 -15.05 -28.10
N LEU A 85 7.91 -13.78 -27.79
CA LEU A 85 8.36 -12.67 -28.60
C LEU A 85 9.83 -12.50 -28.26
N ASP A 86 10.69 -13.05 -29.12
CA ASP A 86 12.12 -12.74 -29.15
C ASP A 86 12.28 -11.26 -29.57
N ILE A 87 11.81 -10.34 -28.72
CA ILE A 87 11.96 -8.89 -28.89
C ILE A 87 13.42 -8.60 -28.60
N ARG A 88 14.26 -8.82 -29.62
CA ARG A 88 15.67 -8.51 -29.52
C ARG A 88 15.82 -7.00 -29.43
N SER A 89 16.35 -6.55 -28.30
CA SER A 89 16.68 -5.16 -28.10
C SER A 89 17.67 -4.71 -29.18
N LYS A 90 17.36 -3.61 -29.86
CA LYS A 90 18.24 -2.97 -30.86
C LYS A 90 19.33 -2.11 -30.21
N LEU A 91 19.37 -2.04 -28.87
CA LEU A 91 20.32 -1.23 -28.12
C LEU A 91 21.68 -1.92 -28.02
N PRO A 92 22.80 -1.17 -27.92
CA PRO A 92 24.10 -1.76 -27.63
C PRO A 92 24.10 -2.52 -26.30
N ASN A 93 24.87 -3.61 -26.20
CA ASN A 93 24.94 -4.45 -24.99
C ASN A 93 25.25 -3.63 -23.73
N ALA A 94 26.19 -2.67 -23.81
CA ALA A 94 26.52 -1.79 -22.69
C ALA A 94 25.32 -0.98 -22.16
N VAL A 95 24.42 -0.54 -23.05
CA VAL A 95 23.19 0.19 -22.67
C VAL A 95 22.17 -0.78 -22.08
N GLN A 96 22.06 -1.99 -22.64
CA GLN A 96 21.15 -3.01 -22.10
C GLN A 96 21.55 -3.42 -20.67
N ASP A 97 22.85 -3.59 -20.41
CA ASP A 97 23.36 -3.97 -19.11
C ASP A 97 23.17 -2.84 -18.09
N LEU A 98 23.36 -1.58 -18.50
CA LEU A 98 23.03 -0.42 -17.66
C LEU A 98 21.55 -0.38 -17.29
N VAL A 99 20.65 -0.58 -18.26
CA VAL A 99 19.20 -0.59 -18.01
C VAL A 99 18.82 -1.74 -17.08
N LYS A 100 19.36 -2.94 -17.28
CA LYS A 100 19.15 -4.09 -16.37
C LYS A 100 19.62 -3.81 -14.95
N MET A 101 20.77 -3.12 -14.81
CA MET A 101 21.30 -2.74 -13.51
C MET A 101 20.41 -1.71 -12.80
N ILE A 102 19.96 -0.66 -13.50
CA ILE A 102 19.10 0.40 -12.93
C ILE A 102 17.72 -0.14 -12.55
N PHE A 103 17.12 -1.00 -13.39
CA PHE A 103 15.76 -1.50 -13.20
C PHE A 103 15.70 -2.88 -12.51
N ASN A 104 16.73 -3.25 -11.74
CA ASN A 104 16.72 -4.50 -10.98
C ASN A 104 15.83 -4.37 -9.72
N VAL A 105 14.63 -4.95 -9.79
CA VAL A 105 13.65 -4.96 -8.69
C VAL A 105 14.18 -5.67 -7.44
N GLU A 106 15.03 -6.69 -7.58
CA GLU A 106 15.62 -7.41 -6.44
C GLU A 106 16.61 -6.53 -5.68
N THR A 107 17.49 -5.83 -6.40
CA THR A 107 18.42 -4.87 -5.80
C THR A 107 17.69 -3.72 -5.11
N MET A 108 16.59 -3.22 -5.71
CA MET A 108 15.73 -2.24 -5.05
C MET A 108 15.15 -2.78 -3.75
N LYS A 109 14.58 -3.99 -3.75
CA LYS A 109 14.03 -4.62 -2.54
C LYS A 109 15.09 -4.78 -1.44
N GLN A 110 16.29 -5.22 -1.78
CA GLN A 110 17.40 -5.35 -0.84
C GLN A 110 17.78 -4.01 -0.20
N ALA A 111 17.83 -2.92 -0.99
CA ALA A 111 18.11 -1.59 -0.45
C ALA A 111 17.03 -1.14 0.55
N PHE A 112 15.75 -1.39 0.27
CA PHE A 112 14.66 -1.07 1.20
C PHE A 112 14.72 -1.88 2.50
N LEU A 113 15.12 -3.15 2.44
CA LEU A 113 15.35 -3.96 3.64
C LEU A 113 16.46 -3.38 4.52
N LEU A 114 17.53 -2.86 3.91
CA LEU A 114 18.62 -2.19 4.64
C LEU A 114 18.15 -0.94 5.39
N PHE A 115 17.17 -0.21 4.84
CA PHE A 115 16.54 0.93 5.50
C PHE A 115 15.43 0.54 6.49
N GLU A 116 15.29 -0.75 6.82
CA GLU A 116 14.24 -1.30 7.69
C GLU A 116 12.82 -0.99 7.22
N ILE A 117 12.64 -0.77 5.91
CA ILE A 117 11.34 -0.48 5.31
C ILE A 117 10.62 -1.79 5.01
N ASP A 118 9.44 -1.97 5.59
CA ASP A 118 8.60 -3.15 5.37
C ASP A 118 7.94 -3.11 3.97
N LEU A 119 8.51 -3.90 3.06
CA LEU A 119 8.02 -4.07 1.68
C LEU A 119 6.61 -4.70 1.60
N THR A 120 6.13 -5.36 2.65
CA THR A 120 4.77 -5.91 2.70
C THR A 120 3.74 -4.81 2.97
N LYS A 121 4.14 -3.75 3.68
CA LYS A 121 3.29 -2.59 3.98
C LYS A 121 3.50 -1.45 3.00
N MET A 122 4.68 -1.33 2.41
CA MET A 122 5.03 -0.30 1.43
C MET A 122 5.52 -0.95 0.13
N PRO A 123 4.61 -1.47 -0.71
CA PRO A 123 4.99 -1.98 -2.01
C PRO A 123 5.51 -0.85 -2.90
N LEU A 124 6.64 -1.10 -3.57
CA LEU A 124 7.33 -0.16 -4.46
C LEU A 124 6.34 0.53 -5.42
N GLY A 125 6.27 1.87 -5.35
CA GLY A 125 5.48 2.70 -6.26
C GLY A 125 4.00 2.91 -5.90
N LYS A 126 3.53 2.44 -4.74
CA LYS A 126 2.11 2.52 -4.32
C LYS A 126 1.85 3.39 -3.09
N LEU A 127 2.87 4.10 -2.63
CA LEU A 127 2.73 5.13 -1.61
C LEU A 127 2.14 6.38 -2.25
N SER A 128 1.12 6.98 -1.63
CA SER A 128 0.54 8.22 -2.12
C SER A 128 1.53 9.37 -1.96
N LYS A 129 1.68 10.21 -2.99
CA LYS A 129 2.53 11.42 -2.93
C LYS A 129 2.18 12.28 -1.70
N ASN A 130 0.90 12.41 -1.40
CA ASN A 130 0.43 13.17 -0.24
C ASN A 130 0.91 12.60 1.10
N GLN A 131 1.14 11.27 1.20
CA GLN A 131 1.69 10.67 2.41
C GLN A 131 3.20 10.91 2.52
N LEU A 132 3.88 10.93 1.38
CA LEU A 132 5.31 11.25 1.32
C LEU A 132 5.55 12.71 1.73
N ASP A 133 4.75 13.64 1.20
CA ASP A 133 4.84 15.06 1.54
C ASP A 133 4.64 15.30 3.05
N LYS A 134 3.60 14.68 3.64
CA LYS A 134 3.36 14.73 5.10
C LYS A 134 4.50 14.11 5.91
N ALA A 135 5.10 13.02 5.43
CA ALA A 135 6.23 12.42 6.12
C ALA A 135 7.45 13.35 6.12
N TYR A 136 7.70 14.05 5.01
CA TYR A 136 8.75 15.07 4.93
C TYR A 136 8.50 16.27 5.86
N GLU A 137 7.25 16.74 5.96
CA GLU A 137 6.87 17.79 6.92
C GLU A 137 7.23 17.38 8.35
N ILE A 138 6.83 16.17 8.78
CA ILE A 138 7.13 15.64 10.11
C ILE A 138 8.64 15.50 10.35
N LEU A 139 9.39 15.00 9.36
CA LEU A 139 10.85 14.88 9.47
C LEU A 139 11.52 16.25 9.61
N THR A 140 11.02 17.26 8.92
CA THR A 140 11.50 18.65 9.01
C THR A 140 11.21 19.24 10.39
N GLU A 141 10.01 19.01 10.92
CA GLU A 141 9.66 19.42 12.29
C GLU A 141 10.57 18.77 13.33
N LEU A 142 10.83 17.46 13.20
CA LEU A 142 11.75 16.74 14.08
C LEU A 142 13.18 17.30 13.99
N GLN A 143 13.67 17.60 12.78
CA GLN A 143 14.98 18.22 12.60
C GLN A 143 15.09 19.57 13.31
N ILE A 144 14.05 20.40 13.22
CA ILE A 144 13.99 21.69 13.92
C ILE A 144 14.01 21.47 15.44
N LEU A 145 13.21 20.53 15.95
CA LEU A 145 13.16 20.23 17.39
C LEU A 145 14.51 19.72 17.92
N VAL A 146 15.19 18.84 17.18
CA VAL A 146 16.52 18.34 17.56
C VAL A 146 17.55 19.47 17.59
N THR A 147 17.53 20.34 16.58
CA THR A 147 18.47 21.47 16.51
C THR A 147 18.20 22.52 17.59
N SER A 148 16.92 22.76 17.91
CA SER A 148 16.50 23.72 18.93
C SER A 148 16.77 23.19 20.35
N GLY A 149 16.56 21.89 20.57
CA GLY A 149 16.86 21.21 21.85
C GLY A 149 18.35 21.02 22.11
N ALA A 150 19.20 21.07 21.08
CA ALA A 150 20.67 21.06 21.23
C ALA A 150 21.25 22.41 21.68
N ASN A 151 20.45 23.49 21.64
CA ASN A 151 20.84 24.84 22.08
C ASN A 151 20.25 25.20 23.47
N ALA A 152 19.75 24.21 24.23
CA ALA A 152 19.21 24.38 25.58
C ALA A 152 20.08 23.65 26.63
#